data_AF-A0A5P1UW21-F1
#
_entry.id   AF-A0A5P1UW21-F1
#
_cell.length_a   1.000
_cell.length_b   1.000
_cell.length_c   1.000
_cell.angle_alpha   90.00
_cell.angle_beta   90.00
_cell.angle_gamma   90.00
#
_symmetry.space_group_name_H-M   'P 1'
#
loop_
_entity.id
_entity.type
_entity.pdbx_description
1 polymer ?
#
loop_
_entity_poly.entity_id
_entity_poly.type
_entity_poly.pdbx_seq_one_letter_code
_entity_poly.pdbx_strand_id
1 'polypeptide(L)'
;MKFLYYKKQNYHGGMTFLIKGLSLFVLSTSLFAMESLDDKSLQNITGQAGADLSLKVSLNHDSNANFLCEDLLYCRLALSLNNRYHDGTQDTYDAQGNRIPSPTGRKQWLVMKGIQGTVNIQEIKLDGEDVIYNGVSHAAIKLGFNPTKPIEFRNVGFQSLSIETDTCTESGANCSTGSNNLPGYLTPATPYGGSGFDANKERGFIGVNMNGNLSLTGNIKIFSCGTAHPRC
;
A
#
# COMPACT_ATOMS: atom_id res chain seq x y z
N MET A 1 6.89 10.82 3.17
CA MET A 1 7.05 10.46 1.75
C MET A 1 8.03 11.45 1.14
N LYS A 2 9.24 11.01 0.75
CA LYS A 2 10.34 11.89 0.34
C LYS A 2 10.36 11.93 -1.19
N PHE A 3 9.92 13.03 -1.79
CA PHE A 3 10.02 13.22 -3.25
C PHE A 3 11.41 13.76 -3.58
N LEU A 4 12.12 13.07 -4.48
CA LEU A 4 13.46 13.43 -4.94
C LEU A 4 13.37 13.86 -6.40
N TYR A 5 14.04 14.94 -6.78
CA TYR A 5 14.16 15.36 -8.17
C TYR A 5 15.60 15.74 -8.52
N TYR A 6 15.94 15.62 -9.82
CA TYR A 6 17.29 15.75 -10.35
C TYR A 6 17.47 17.09 -11.09
N LYS A 7 18.37 17.95 -10.58
CA LYS A 7 18.76 19.20 -11.27
C LYS A 7 20.16 19.08 -11.85
N LYS A 8 20.27 19.07 -13.18
CA LYS A 8 21.56 19.09 -13.89
C LYS A 8 22.09 20.52 -13.95
N GLN A 9 23.15 20.83 -13.19
CA GLN A 9 23.85 22.11 -13.32
C GLN A 9 24.96 21.99 -14.37
N ASN A 10 24.85 22.76 -15.47
CA ASN A 10 25.92 22.92 -16.45
C ASN A 10 26.76 24.15 -16.06
N TYR A 11 28.00 23.94 -15.62
CA TYR A 11 28.96 25.03 -15.42
C TYR A 11 29.61 25.40 -16.76
N HIS A 12 29.42 26.64 -17.21
CA HIS A 12 30.25 27.27 -18.24
C HIS A 12 31.52 27.80 -17.58
N GLY A 13 32.65 27.14 -17.82
CA GLY A 13 33.98 27.53 -17.35
C GLY A 13 34.90 27.85 -18.53
N GLY A 14 35.54 29.01 -18.47
CA GLY A 14 36.26 29.67 -19.56
C GLY A 14 37.55 28.99 -20.04
N MET A 15 37.94 29.41 -21.24
CA MET A 15 39.06 28.96 -22.06
C MET A 15 40.39 29.59 -21.63
N THR A 16 41.40 28.77 -21.27
CA THR A 16 42.82 29.15 -21.41
C THR A 16 43.79 27.94 -21.47
N PHE A 17 44.92 28.20 -22.13
CA PHE A 17 45.88 27.32 -22.81
C PHE A 17 46.89 26.49 -21.95
N LEU A 18 47.33 25.37 -22.56
CA LEU A 18 48.66 24.71 -22.57
C LEU A 18 49.32 24.18 -21.27
N ILE A 19 49.62 22.86 -21.23
CA ILE A 19 50.96 22.23 -21.32
C ILE A 19 50.83 20.69 -21.15
N LYS A 20 51.70 19.96 -21.87
CA LYS A 20 51.77 18.50 -22.07
C LYS A 20 51.95 17.66 -20.79
N GLY A 21 51.35 16.47 -20.81
CA GLY A 21 51.96 15.25 -20.27
C GLY A 21 51.42 14.75 -18.92
N LEU A 22 51.09 13.45 -18.91
CA LEU A 22 50.68 12.61 -17.77
C LEU A 22 49.17 12.63 -17.42
N SER A 23 48.44 11.72 -18.07
CA SER A 23 47.05 11.36 -17.74
C SER A 23 46.96 10.76 -16.33
N LEU A 24 46.55 11.57 -15.36
CA LEU A 24 46.06 11.12 -14.06
C LEU A 24 44.52 11.09 -14.12
N PHE A 25 43.95 9.89 -14.14
CA PHE A 25 42.51 9.67 -14.02
C PHE A 25 42.06 10.09 -12.61
N VAL A 26 41.58 11.33 -12.46
CA VAL A 26 40.85 11.75 -11.27
C VAL A 26 39.43 11.21 -11.40
N LEU A 27 39.17 10.08 -10.73
CA LEU A 27 37.82 9.57 -10.49
C LEU A 27 37.07 10.62 -9.65
N SER A 28 36.16 11.36 -10.28
CA SER A 28 35.20 12.21 -9.59
C SER A 28 34.22 11.33 -8.82
N THR A 29 34.46 11.11 -7.53
CA THR A 29 33.45 10.54 -6.64
C THR A 29 32.33 11.57 -6.47
N SER A 30 31.23 11.36 -7.17
CA SER A 30 29.98 12.08 -6.92
C SER A 30 29.52 11.74 -5.50
N LEU A 31 29.73 12.68 -4.57
CA LEU A 31 29.11 12.64 -3.25
C LEU A 31 27.60 12.86 -3.45
N PHE A 32 26.83 11.77 -3.42
CA PHE A 32 25.39 11.80 -3.40
C PHE A 32 24.91 12.11 -1.98
N ALA A 33 24.68 13.39 -1.69
CA ALA A 33 23.95 13.78 -0.51
C ALA A 33 22.45 13.91 -0.87
N MET A 34 21.59 13.19 -0.12
CA MET A 34 20.15 13.45 -0.12
C MET A 34 19.91 14.79 0.57
N GLU A 35 19.75 15.87 -0.19
CA GLU A 35 19.36 17.16 0.36
C GLU A 35 17.86 17.15 0.66
N SER A 36 17.47 17.62 1.85
CA SER A 36 16.07 17.83 2.19
C SER A 36 15.53 18.99 1.35
N LEU A 37 14.39 18.77 0.69
CA LEU A 37 13.63 19.87 0.09
C LEU A 37 13.22 20.81 1.24
N ASP A 38 13.84 21.99 1.32
CA ASP A 38 13.46 23.01 2.28
C ASP A 38 12.23 23.79 1.77
N ASP A 39 11.50 24.45 2.68
CA ASP A 39 10.26 25.16 2.34
C ASP A 39 10.50 26.26 1.28
N LYS A 40 11.71 26.81 1.22
CA LYS A 40 12.12 27.83 0.24
C LYS A 40 12.24 27.25 -1.18
N SER A 41 12.67 26.00 -1.30
CA SER A 41 12.76 25.27 -2.56
C SER A 41 11.38 24.86 -3.07
N LEU A 42 10.46 24.51 -2.16
CA LEU A 42 9.05 24.22 -2.48
C LEU A 42 8.30 25.47 -2.96
N GLN A 43 8.51 26.63 -2.32
CA GLN A 43 7.88 27.89 -2.71
C GLN A 43 8.33 28.40 -4.09
N ASN A 44 9.54 28.05 -4.53
CA ASN A 44 10.06 28.46 -5.85
C ASN A 44 9.58 27.59 -7.01
N ILE A 45 8.91 26.46 -6.76
CA ILE A 45 8.28 25.68 -7.81
C ILE A 45 6.90 26.28 -8.07
N THR A 46 6.80 27.11 -9.12
CA THR A 46 5.50 27.52 -9.67
C THR A 46 4.85 26.31 -10.35
N GLY A 47 4.10 25.52 -9.59
CA GLY A 47 3.25 24.47 -10.15
C GLY A 47 2.21 25.10 -11.07
N GLN A 48 2.01 24.50 -12.26
CA GLN A 48 0.79 24.76 -13.05
C GLN A 48 -0.43 24.47 -12.17
N ALA A 49 -1.49 25.26 -12.36
CA ALA A 49 -2.74 25.22 -11.61
C ALA A 49 -3.24 23.79 -11.33
N GLY A 50 -3.91 23.61 -10.18
CA GLY A 50 -4.31 22.34 -9.60
C GLY A 50 -4.86 21.29 -10.58
N ALA A 51 -4.63 20.02 -10.27
CA ALA A 51 -5.00 18.87 -11.09
C ALA A 51 -6.19 18.14 -10.50
N ASP A 52 -7.13 17.69 -11.33
CA ASP A 52 -8.22 16.83 -10.90
C ASP A 52 -7.84 15.36 -11.18
N LEU A 53 -7.83 14.53 -10.14
CA LEU A 53 -7.57 13.11 -10.24
C LEU A 53 -8.90 12.34 -10.17
N SER A 54 -9.14 11.48 -11.16
CA SER A 54 -10.17 10.43 -11.09
C SER A 54 -9.50 9.06 -11.07
N LEU A 55 -9.95 8.18 -10.18
CA LEU A 55 -9.40 6.85 -10.01
C LEU A 55 -10.53 5.84 -9.86
N LYS A 56 -10.63 4.93 -10.82
CA LYS A 56 -11.55 3.79 -10.75
C LYS A 56 -10.76 2.50 -10.61
N VAL A 57 -10.87 1.87 -9.45
CA VAL A 57 -10.31 0.54 -9.19
C VAL A 57 -11.44 -0.47 -9.31
N SER A 58 -11.23 -1.51 -10.11
CA SER A 58 -12.21 -2.57 -10.38
C SER A 58 -11.52 -3.91 -10.23
N LEU A 59 -12.09 -4.82 -9.44
CA LEU A 59 -11.46 -6.09 -9.07
C LEU A 59 -12.42 -7.27 -9.31
N ASN A 60 -11.91 -8.29 -10.01
CA ASN A 60 -12.48 -9.64 -10.13
C ASN A 60 -13.97 -9.70 -10.50
N HIS A 61 -14.43 -8.82 -11.40
CA HIS A 61 -15.81 -8.85 -11.91
C HIS A 61 -15.91 -8.34 -13.35
N ASP A 62 -16.99 -8.71 -14.04
CA ASP A 62 -17.32 -8.23 -15.38
C ASP A 62 -18.05 -6.87 -15.35
N SER A 63 -18.44 -6.37 -16.53
CA SER A 63 -19.23 -5.14 -16.66
C SER A 63 -20.61 -5.21 -16.03
N ASN A 64 -21.12 -6.41 -15.75
CA ASN A 64 -22.40 -6.67 -15.11
C ASN A 64 -22.26 -6.97 -13.61
N ALA A 65 -21.06 -6.75 -13.04
CA ALA A 65 -20.72 -7.08 -11.65
C ALA A 65 -20.83 -8.57 -11.29
N ASN A 66 -20.73 -9.46 -12.27
CA ASN A 66 -20.58 -10.89 -12.03
C ASN A 66 -19.14 -11.18 -11.62
N PHE A 67 -18.95 -11.94 -10.54
CA PHE A 67 -17.63 -12.35 -10.08
C PHE A 67 -16.90 -13.14 -11.18
N LEU A 68 -15.71 -12.68 -11.54
CA LEU A 68 -14.82 -13.31 -12.51
C LEU A 68 -13.49 -13.63 -11.85
N CYS A 69 -13.31 -14.89 -11.53
CA CYS A 69 -12.04 -15.43 -11.04
C CYS A 69 -11.93 -16.90 -11.41
N GLU A 70 -11.06 -17.22 -12.37
CA GLU A 70 -10.86 -18.60 -12.82
C GLU A 70 -10.19 -19.45 -11.74
N ASP A 71 -9.18 -18.89 -11.07
CA ASP A 71 -8.51 -19.53 -9.94
C ASP A 71 -8.80 -18.76 -8.65
N LEU A 72 -9.72 -19.31 -7.88
CA LEU A 72 -10.20 -18.76 -6.62
C LEU A 72 -9.07 -18.49 -5.62
N LEU A 73 -7.94 -19.20 -5.73
CA LEU A 73 -6.77 -19.00 -4.87
C LEU A 73 -6.22 -17.57 -4.94
N TYR A 74 -6.28 -16.96 -6.11
CA TYR A 74 -5.73 -15.63 -6.37
C TYR A 74 -6.73 -14.49 -6.13
N CYS A 75 -7.99 -14.80 -5.84
CA CYS A 75 -9.02 -13.82 -5.49
C CYS A 75 -9.24 -13.71 -3.98
N ARG A 76 -8.15 -13.91 -3.22
CA ARG A 76 -8.15 -13.87 -1.76
C ARG A 76 -7.22 -12.78 -1.24
N LEU A 77 -7.58 -12.21 -0.10
CA LEU A 77 -6.67 -11.40 0.72
C LEU A 77 -6.54 -12.08 2.07
N ALA A 78 -5.31 -12.45 2.40
CA ALA A 78 -4.98 -13.09 3.66
C ALA A 78 -4.22 -12.13 4.56
N LEU A 79 -4.65 -12.05 5.82
CA LEU A 79 -4.03 -11.22 6.85
C LEU A 79 -3.67 -12.10 8.03
N SER A 80 -2.40 -12.10 8.43
CA SER A 80 -1.98 -12.71 9.69
C SER A 80 -1.97 -11.63 10.77
N LEU A 81 -3.06 -11.52 11.50
CA LEU A 81 -3.19 -10.55 12.58
C LEU A 81 -2.35 -11.01 13.78
N ASN A 82 -1.39 -10.17 14.19
CA ASN A 82 -0.48 -10.44 15.30
C ASN A 82 0.31 -11.77 15.19
N ASN A 83 0.53 -12.28 13.98
CA ASN A 83 1.14 -13.60 13.74
C ASN A 83 0.54 -14.71 14.63
N ARG A 84 -0.78 -14.73 14.80
CA ARG A 84 -1.45 -15.72 15.64
C ARG A 84 -1.19 -17.14 15.16
N TYR A 85 -1.00 -18.06 16.11
CA TYR A 85 -0.84 -19.50 15.86
C TYR A 85 -2.02 -20.34 16.39
N HIS A 86 -2.26 -21.48 15.75
CA HIS A 86 -3.39 -22.36 16.07
C HIS A 86 -3.38 -22.95 17.49
N ASP A 87 -2.21 -23.07 18.11
CA ASP A 87 -1.98 -23.63 19.44
C ASP A 87 -1.84 -22.54 20.53
N GLY A 88 -2.04 -21.27 20.17
CA GLY A 88 -1.91 -20.13 21.09
C GLY A 88 -0.47 -19.73 21.41
N THR A 89 0.53 -20.38 20.79
CA THR A 89 1.92 -19.90 20.87
C THR A 89 2.08 -18.55 20.15
N GLN A 90 3.20 -17.89 20.39
CA GLN A 90 3.49 -16.56 19.88
C GLN A 90 4.91 -16.49 19.33
N ASP A 91 5.14 -15.53 18.44
CA ASP A 91 6.49 -15.16 18.06
C ASP A 91 7.29 -14.69 19.27
N THR A 92 8.59 -14.90 19.21
CA THR A 92 9.55 -14.25 20.10
C THR A 92 10.46 -13.33 19.30
N TYR A 93 11.30 -12.55 19.98
CA TYR A 93 12.26 -11.68 19.34
C TYR A 93 13.65 -11.97 19.90
N ASP A 94 14.65 -11.99 19.04
CA ASP A 94 16.04 -12.08 19.48
C ASP A 94 16.52 -10.76 20.11
N ALA A 95 17.74 -10.75 20.64
CA ALA A 95 18.34 -9.57 21.25
C ALA A 95 18.54 -8.39 20.27
N GLN A 96 18.48 -8.63 18.96
CA GLN A 96 18.59 -7.64 17.89
C GLN A 96 17.21 -7.16 17.39
N GLY A 97 16.12 -7.67 17.96
CA GLY A 97 14.75 -7.35 17.55
C GLY A 97 14.27 -8.09 16.30
N ASN A 98 14.98 -9.12 15.83
CA ASN A 98 14.49 -9.96 14.74
C ASN A 98 13.41 -10.90 15.25
N ARG A 99 12.33 -11.01 14.47
CA ARG A 99 11.22 -11.94 14.74
C ARG A 99 11.70 -13.39 14.62
N ILE A 100 11.42 -14.18 15.65
CA ILE A 100 11.57 -15.64 15.66
C ILE A 100 10.16 -16.26 15.67
N PRO A 101 9.75 -16.96 14.60
CA PRO A 101 8.46 -17.63 14.54
C PRO A 101 8.29 -18.70 15.63
N SER A 102 7.04 -19.00 16.00
CA SER A 102 6.76 -20.13 16.89
C SER A 102 7.32 -21.45 16.32
N PRO A 103 8.06 -22.24 17.13
CA PRO A 103 8.63 -23.51 16.68
C PRO A 103 7.62 -24.66 16.64
N THR A 104 6.45 -24.50 17.26
CA THR A 104 5.37 -25.51 17.29
C THR A 104 4.11 -25.04 16.60
N GLY A 105 3.90 -23.72 16.56
CA GLY A 105 2.71 -23.09 16.04
C GLY A 105 2.67 -23.08 14.51
N ARG A 106 1.54 -23.54 13.97
CA ARG A 106 1.13 -23.31 12.58
C ARG A 106 0.38 -21.98 12.47
N LYS A 107 0.84 -21.11 11.58
CA LYS A 107 0.34 -19.74 11.46
C LYS A 107 -1.12 -19.74 11.01
N GLN A 108 -1.93 -18.87 11.61
CA GLN A 108 -3.32 -18.65 11.23
C GLN A 108 -3.45 -17.37 10.40
N TRP A 109 -4.37 -17.43 9.44
CA TRP A 109 -4.67 -16.39 8.50
C TRP A 109 -6.15 -16.10 8.54
N LEU A 110 -6.50 -14.82 8.66
CA LEU A 110 -7.84 -14.36 8.33
C LEU A 110 -7.90 -14.17 6.81
N VAL A 111 -8.69 -14.99 6.12
CA VAL A 111 -8.72 -15.04 4.65
C VAL A 111 -10.07 -14.56 4.15
N MET A 112 -10.07 -13.39 3.51
CA MET A 112 -11.19 -12.89 2.71
C MET A 112 -11.13 -13.54 1.34
N LYS A 113 -12.16 -14.31 0.96
CA LYS A 113 -12.20 -15.08 -0.29
C LYS A 113 -13.22 -14.52 -1.25
N GLY A 114 -12.90 -14.57 -2.54
CA GLY A 114 -13.75 -14.03 -3.60
C GLY A 114 -13.91 -12.52 -3.50
N ILE A 115 -12.80 -11.80 -3.30
CA ILE A 115 -12.81 -10.34 -3.20
C ILE A 115 -13.17 -9.76 -4.56
N GLN A 116 -14.10 -8.82 -4.57
CA GLN A 116 -14.56 -8.17 -5.79
C GLN A 116 -15.11 -6.77 -5.53
N GLY A 117 -15.38 -6.07 -6.63
CA GLY A 117 -16.12 -4.83 -6.65
C GLY A 117 -15.35 -3.68 -7.29
N THR A 118 -15.91 -2.50 -7.16
CA THR A 118 -15.38 -1.26 -7.72
C THR A 118 -15.40 -0.15 -6.69
N VAL A 119 -14.25 0.50 -6.54
CA VAL A 119 -14.11 1.78 -5.84
C VAL A 119 -13.85 2.84 -6.90
N ASN A 120 -14.79 3.76 -7.07
CA ASN A 120 -14.71 4.83 -8.05
C ASN A 120 -14.59 6.18 -7.33
N ILE A 121 -13.38 6.72 -7.33
CA ILE A 121 -13.08 8.08 -6.91
C ILE A 121 -13.30 8.97 -8.13
N GLN A 122 -14.42 9.67 -8.15
CA GLN A 122 -14.82 10.49 -9.30
C GLN A 122 -13.94 11.74 -9.46
N GLU A 123 -13.57 12.37 -8.35
CA GLU A 123 -12.78 13.61 -8.35
C GLU A 123 -12.06 13.77 -7.00
N ILE A 124 -10.75 13.94 -7.05
CA ILE A 124 -9.93 14.53 -5.98
C ILE A 124 -9.18 15.70 -6.59
N LYS A 125 -9.39 16.90 -6.06
CA LYS A 125 -8.68 18.09 -6.50
C LYS A 125 -7.33 18.14 -5.82
N LEU A 126 -6.26 18.18 -6.58
CA LEU A 126 -4.88 18.31 -6.11
C LEU A 126 -4.44 19.76 -6.30
N ASP A 127 -4.25 20.48 -5.22
CA ASP A 127 -3.84 21.89 -5.25
C ASP A 127 -2.71 22.15 -4.26
N GLY A 128 -1.99 23.26 -4.44
CA GLY A 128 -1.02 23.76 -3.47
C GLY A 128 -1.65 24.86 -2.63
N GLU A 129 -1.49 24.80 -1.31
CA GLU A 129 -1.92 25.88 -0.42
C GLU A 129 -0.97 26.02 0.77
N ASP A 130 -0.75 27.23 1.25
CA ASP A 130 0.03 27.44 2.46
C ASP A 130 -0.82 27.18 3.73
N VAL A 131 -0.20 26.55 4.72
CA VAL A 131 -0.74 26.37 6.07
C VAL A 131 0.10 27.16 7.05
N ILE A 132 -0.52 28.08 7.78
CA ILE A 132 0.17 28.89 8.79
C ILE A 132 -0.03 28.24 10.15
N TYR A 133 1.07 27.86 10.81
CA TYR A 133 1.07 27.33 12.16
C TYR A 133 2.08 28.09 13.03
N ASN A 134 1.65 28.62 14.17
CA ASN A 134 2.47 29.47 15.06
C ASN A 134 3.24 30.59 14.32
N GLY A 135 2.63 31.17 13.28
CA GLY A 135 3.23 32.24 12.48
C GLY A 135 4.26 31.79 11.43
N VAL A 136 4.52 30.48 11.32
CA VAL A 136 5.38 29.89 10.27
C VAL A 136 4.48 29.36 9.16
N SER A 137 4.78 29.72 7.91
CA SER A 137 4.10 29.20 6.72
C SER A 137 4.73 27.90 6.26
N HIS A 138 3.91 26.87 6.06
CA HIS A 138 4.29 25.59 5.49
C HIS A 138 3.56 25.37 4.17
N ALA A 139 4.30 25.05 3.11
CA ALA A 139 3.70 24.64 1.85
C ALA A 139 2.97 23.29 2.06
N ALA A 140 1.71 23.21 1.66
CA ALA A 140 0.89 22.01 1.80
C ALA A 140 0.33 21.54 0.45
N ILE A 141 0.24 20.22 0.31
CA ILE A 141 -0.59 19.57 -0.70
C ILE A 141 -2.02 19.54 -0.18
N LYS A 142 -2.95 20.12 -0.92
CA LYS A 142 -4.38 20.13 -0.62
C LYS A 142 -5.10 19.12 -1.50
N LEU A 143 -5.80 18.19 -0.86
CA LEU A 143 -6.74 17.27 -1.49
C LEU A 143 -8.15 17.80 -1.24
N GLY A 144 -8.82 18.30 -2.28
CA GLY A 144 -10.18 18.81 -2.21
C GLY A 144 -11.21 17.77 -2.63
N PHE A 145 -12.32 17.70 -1.88
CA PHE A 145 -13.42 16.80 -2.16
C PHE A 145 -14.68 17.58 -2.53
N ASN A 146 -15.37 17.11 -3.56
CA ASN A 146 -16.60 17.69 -4.04
C ASN A 146 -17.78 16.80 -3.63
N PRO A 147 -18.74 17.29 -2.80
CA PRO A 147 -19.83 16.46 -2.31
C PRO A 147 -20.77 15.98 -3.42
N THR A 148 -20.79 16.65 -4.58
CA THR A 148 -21.55 16.23 -5.78
C THR A 148 -20.86 15.12 -6.58
N LYS A 149 -19.60 14.82 -6.26
CA LYS A 149 -18.78 13.77 -6.86
C LYS A 149 -18.35 12.76 -5.78
N PRO A 150 -19.29 12.01 -5.19
CA PRO A 150 -18.99 11.10 -4.09
C PRO A 150 -18.03 9.99 -4.54
N ILE A 151 -17.28 9.43 -3.58
CA ILE A 151 -16.59 8.16 -3.80
C ILE A 151 -17.63 7.05 -3.82
N GLU A 152 -17.64 6.27 -4.88
CA GLU A 152 -18.64 5.24 -5.09
C GLU A 152 -18.04 3.86 -4.79
N PHE A 153 -18.73 3.11 -3.94
CA PHE A 153 -18.47 1.69 -3.69
C PHE A 153 -19.58 0.90 -4.37
N ARG A 154 -19.20 0.02 -5.30
CA ARG A 154 -20.12 -0.85 -6.04
C ARG A 154 -19.65 -2.29 -5.92
N ASN A 155 -20.48 -3.13 -5.32
CA ASN A 155 -20.25 -4.55 -5.11
C ASN A 155 -18.93 -4.83 -4.37
N VAL A 156 -18.50 -3.92 -3.50
CA VAL A 156 -17.21 -4.02 -2.82
C VAL A 156 -17.33 -4.97 -1.64
N GLY A 157 -16.53 -6.03 -1.65
CA GLY A 157 -16.46 -6.94 -0.52
C GLY A 157 -15.87 -8.28 -0.89
N PHE A 158 -16.30 -9.32 -0.18
CA PHE A 158 -15.83 -10.69 -0.32
C PHE A 158 -16.97 -11.67 -0.11
N GLN A 159 -16.91 -12.81 -0.78
CA GLN A 159 -17.95 -13.84 -0.74
C GLN A 159 -17.95 -14.63 0.56
N SER A 160 -16.78 -14.89 1.12
CA SER A 160 -16.65 -15.63 2.38
C SER A 160 -15.39 -15.21 3.15
N LEU A 161 -15.44 -15.30 4.48
CA LEU A 161 -14.34 -15.11 5.39
C LEU A 161 -14.06 -16.42 6.11
N SER A 162 -12.80 -16.83 6.20
CA SER A 162 -12.41 -18.01 6.96
C SER A 162 -11.12 -17.77 7.74
N ILE A 163 -10.88 -18.65 8.72
CA ILE A 163 -9.57 -18.78 9.35
C ILE A 163 -8.91 -19.99 8.69
N GLU A 164 -7.83 -19.75 7.96
CA GLU A 164 -7.02 -20.81 7.37
C GLU A 164 -5.73 -20.98 8.18
N THR A 165 -5.27 -22.22 8.30
CA THR A 165 -4.06 -22.55 9.08
C THR A 165 -3.04 -23.19 8.17
N ASP A 166 -1.78 -22.79 8.35
CA ASP A 166 -0.65 -23.44 7.69
C ASP A 166 -0.65 -24.96 7.92
N THR A 167 -0.11 -25.72 6.97
CA THR A 167 -0.04 -27.18 7.12
C THR A 167 0.93 -27.58 8.23
N CYS A 168 2.02 -26.82 8.40
CA CYS A 168 3.03 -27.02 9.43
C CYS A 168 3.62 -25.66 9.88
N THR A 169 4.70 -25.66 10.65
CA THR A 169 5.29 -24.42 11.16
C THR A 169 6.04 -23.67 10.06
N GLU A 170 6.30 -22.36 10.26
CA GLU A 170 7.03 -21.54 9.28
C GLU A 170 8.47 -22.02 9.03
N SER A 171 9.08 -22.68 10.01
CA SER A 171 10.42 -23.29 9.88
C SER A 171 10.39 -24.67 9.22
N GLY A 172 9.21 -25.19 8.85
CA GLY A 172 9.04 -26.52 8.29
C GLY A 172 9.02 -27.65 9.33
N ALA A 173 9.06 -27.34 10.64
CA ALA A 173 8.82 -28.35 11.66
C ALA A 173 7.37 -28.85 11.61
N ASN A 174 7.18 -30.14 11.90
CA ASN A 174 5.89 -30.86 11.88
C ASN A 174 5.24 -31.01 10.50
N CYS A 175 5.97 -30.79 9.41
CA CYS A 175 5.49 -31.16 8.08
C CYS A 175 5.55 -32.68 7.91
N SER A 176 4.66 -33.24 7.07
CA SER A 176 4.77 -34.64 6.65
C SER A 176 6.10 -34.88 5.92
N THR A 177 6.61 -36.10 5.96
CA THR A 177 7.87 -36.44 5.29
C THR A 177 7.78 -36.10 3.79
N GLY A 178 8.69 -35.25 3.32
CA GLY A 178 8.74 -34.83 1.91
C GLY A 178 7.78 -33.69 1.54
N SER A 179 7.08 -33.06 2.50
CA SER A 179 6.27 -31.88 2.25
C SER A 179 6.86 -30.62 2.86
N ASN A 180 6.60 -29.48 2.20
CA ASN A 180 6.93 -28.15 2.70
C ASN A 180 5.69 -27.54 3.36
N ASN A 181 5.90 -26.46 4.12
CA ASN A 181 4.79 -25.67 4.62
C ASN A 181 3.99 -25.08 3.45
N LEU A 182 2.70 -25.44 3.36
CA LEU A 182 1.73 -24.77 2.53
C LEU A 182 1.01 -23.73 3.39
N PRO A 183 1.18 -22.43 3.09
CA PRO A 183 0.46 -21.39 3.80
C PRO A 183 -1.05 -21.61 3.75
N GLY A 184 -1.75 -21.42 4.87
CA GLY A 184 -3.17 -21.73 4.97
C GLY A 184 -4.01 -21.04 3.90
N TYR A 185 -3.68 -19.79 3.56
CA TYR A 185 -4.37 -19.02 2.53
C TYR A 185 -4.15 -19.54 1.10
N LEU A 186 -3.14 -20.40 0.88
CA LEU A 186 -2.88 -21.11 -0.37
C LEU A 186 -3.48 -22.52 -0.39
N THR A 187 -4.29 -22.88 0.60
CA THR A 187 -5.02 -24.16 0.57
C THR A 187 -6.02 -24.16 -0.58
N PRO A 188 -6.09 -25.25 -1.38
CA PRO A 188 -7.02 -25.36 -2.50
C PRO A 188 -8.46 -25.02 -2.11
N ALA A 189 -9.15 -24.29 -3.00
CA ALA A 189 -10.52 -23.86 -2.78
C ALA A 189 -11.44 -25.06 -2.58
N THR A 190 -12.17 -25.06 -1.46
CA THR A 190 -13.22 -26.05 -1.19
C THR A 190 -14.56 -25.33 -1.21
N PRO A 191 -15.38 -25.49 -2.25
CA PRO A 191 -16.69 -24.85 -2.32
C PRO A 191 -17.72 -25.53 -1.41
N TYR A 192 -18.81 -24.83 -1.12
CA TYR A 192 -20.02 -25.47 -0.62
C TYR A 192 -20.65 -26.33 -1.72
N GLY A 193 -20.99 -27.57 -1.36
CA GLY A 193 -21.75 -28.46 -2.23
C GLY A 193 -23.27 -28.23 -2.11
N GLY A 194 -24.01 -28.65 -3.13
CA GLY A 194 -25.48 -28.62 -3.13
C GLY A 194 -26.09 -27.36 -3.74
N SER A 195 -27.39 -27.17 -3.54
CA SER A 195 -28.16 -26.01 -4.00
C SER A 195 -28.42 -25.04 -2.86
N GLY A 196 -28.18 -23.74 -3.07
CA GLY A 196 -28.44 -22.73 -2.05
C GLY A 196 -27.67 -21.43 -2.31
N PHE A 197 -27.81 -20.49 -1.39
CA PHE A 197 -27.18 -19.16 -1.52
C PHE A 197 -25.66 -19.24 -1.67
N ASP A 198 -25.00 -20.18 -0.99
CA ASP A 198 -23.53 -20.34 -1.02
C ASP A 198 -23.05 -21.45 -1.95
N ALA A 199 -23.94 -22.05 -2.75
CA ALA A 199 -23.54 -23.05 -3.73
C ALA A 199 -22.41 -22.53 -4.62
N ASN A 200 -21.36 -23.35 -4.80
CA ASN A 200 -20.17 -23.03 -5.59
C ASN A 200 -19.30 -21.88 -5.07
N LYS A 201 -19.62 -21.27 -3.92
CA LYS A 201 -18.73 -20.32 -3.24
C LYS A 201 -17.77 -21.04 -2.32
N GLU A 202 -16.59 -20.46 -2.11
CA GLU A 202 -15.64 -20.98 -1.14
C GLU A 202 -16.22 -21.01 0.28
N ARG A 203 -15.84 -22.03 1.06
CA ARG A 203 -16.30 -22.16 2.45
C ARG A 203 -15.75 -21.06 3.35
N GLY A 204 -16.64 -20.51 4.18
CA GLY A 204 -16.34 -19.49 5.19
C GLY A 204 -17.58 -19.15 6.03
N PHE A 205 -17.42 -18.34 7.08
CA PHE A 205 -18.47 -18.10 8.07
C PHE A 205 -19.27 -16.81 7.86
N ILE A 206 -18.81 -15.89 7.01
CA ILE A 206 -19.53 -14.65 6.66
C ILE A 206 -19.09 -14.12 5.30
N GLY A 207 -20.00 -13.53 4.54
CA GLY A 207 -19.72 -12.74 3.34
C GLY A 207 -20.20 -11.30 3.51
N VAL A 208 -19.55 -10.36 2.83
CA VAL A 208 -19.91 -8.94 2.86
C VAL A 208 -19.97 -8.41 1.43
N ASN A 209 -21.04 -7.69 1.12
CA ASN A 209 -21.19 -6.94 -0.13
C ASN A 209 -21.67 -5.53 0.20
N MET A 210 -20.85 -4.53 -0.12
CA MET A 210 -21.12 -3.13 0.16
C MET A 210 -21.43 -2.35 -1.12
N ASN A 211 -22.56 -1.67 -1.09
CA ASN A 211 -22.96 -0.66 -2.07
C ASN A 211 -23.19 0.65 -1.33
N GLY A 212 -22.48 1.70 -1.72
CA GLY A 212 -22.59 2.97 -1.03
C GLY A 212 -21.91 4.12 -1.76
N ASN A 213 -22.29 5.33 -1.36
CA ASN A 213 -21.66 6.58 -1.80
C ASN A 213 -21.13 7.29 -0.55
N LEU A 214 -19.84 7.62 -0.57
CA LEU A 214 -19.22 8.46 0.44
C LEU A 214 -19.09 9.87 -0.11
N SER A 215 -20.02 10.74 0.29
CA SER A 215 -19.95 12.18 0.01
C SER A 215 -19.06 12.84 1.05
N LEU A 216 -17.98 13.47 0.59
CA LEU A 216 -17.04 14.19 1.42
C LEU A 216 -17.11 15.68 1.08
N THR A 217 -17.23 16.51 2.10
CA THR A 217 -17.09 17.96 1.98
C THR A 217 -15.88 18.38 2.81
N GLY A 218 -14.91 19.01 2.16
CA GLY A 218 -13.75 19.55 2.85
C GLY A 218 -12.46 19.34 2.07
N ASN A 219 -11.35 19.68 2.72
CA ASN A 219 -10.02 19.56 2.16
C ASN A 219 -9.10 18.88 3.18
N ILE A 220 -8.24 17.97 2.71
CA ILE A 220 -7.13 17.42 3.49
C ILE A 220 -5.88 18.19 3.07
N LYS A 221 -5.18 18.82 4.02
CA LYS A 221 -3.91 19.50 3.77
C LYS A 221 -2.77 18.69 4.37
N ILE A 222 -1.80 18.32 3.55
CA ILE A 222 -0.63 17.53 3.92
C ILE A 222 0.59 18.45 3.80
N PHE A 223 1.25 18.72 4.92
CA PHE A 223 2.41 19.61 4.98
C PHE A 223 3.53 18.98 5.81
N SER A 224 4.75 19.49 5.65
CA SER A 224 5.91 19.05 6.42
C SER A 224 5.77 19.44 7.90
N CYS A 225 6.22 18.54 8.77
CA CYS A 225 6.30 18.80 10.19
C CYS A 225 7.48 19.74 10.52
N GLY A 226 7.20 20.93 11.05
CA GLY A 226 8.22 21.85 11.60
C GLY A 226 8.49 21.61 13.09
N THR A 227 9.58 22.17 13.62
CA THR A 227 9.97 22.10 15.04
C THR A 227 8.94 22.69 16.01
N ALA A 228 8.01 23.51 15.50
CA ALA A 228 6.98 24.14 16.29
C ALA A 228 5.75 23.24 16.54
N HIS A 229 5.59 22.11 15.84
CA HIS A 229 4.38 21.30 15.91
C HIS A 229 4.55 20.10 16.87
N PRO A 230 3.93 20.08 18.08
CA PRO A 230 4.23 19.11 19.14
C PRO A 230 3.65 17.69 18.91
N ARG A 231 2.86 17.52 17.83
CA ARG A 231 2.30 16.23 17.40
C ARG A 231 2.96 15.68 16.14
N CYS A 232 3.97 16.39 15.68
CA CYS A 232 5.06 15.83 14.93
C CYS A 232 6.12 15.38 15.94
#